data_AF-A0A2H0BLH8-F1
#
_entry.id   AF-A0A2H0BLH8-F1
#
_cell.length_a   1.000
_cell.length_b   1.000
_cell.length_c   1.000
_cell.angle_alpha   90.00
_cell.angle_beta   90.00
_cell.angle_gamma   90.00
#
_symmetry.space_group_name_H-M   'P 1'
#
loop_
_entity.id
_entity.type
_entity.pdbx_description
1 polymer ?
#
loop_
_entity_poly.entity_id
_entity_poly.type
_entity_poly.pdbx_seq_one_letter_code
_entity_poly.pdbx_strand_id
1 'polypeptide(L)' 'IPNLYLIGDVLDIDRPSGGFSLQLCWTTGYVAGKQCLVN' A
#
# COMPACT_ATOMS: atom_id res chain seq x y z
N ILE A 1 -7.54 13.64 0.94
CA ILE A 1 -8.77 13.75 0.12
C ILE A 1 -9.65 12.57 0.49
N PRO A 2 -10.96 12.74 0.77
CA PRO A 2 -11.83 11.62 1.11
C PRO A 2 -11.75 10.52 0.05
N ASN A 3 -11.66 9.25 0.48
CA ASN A 3 -11.56 8.06 -0.38
C ASN A 3 -10.35 8.03 -1.34
N LEU A 4 -9.33 8.85 -1.12
CA LEU A 4 -8.05 8.75 -1.81
C LEU A 4 -7.04 8.02 -0.94
N TYR A 5 -6.45 6.95 -1.48
CA TYR A 5 -5.44 6.14 -0.83
C TYR A 5 -4.17 6.09 -1.69
N LEU A 6 -3.01 6.16 -1.04
CA LEU A 6 -1.71 5.89 -1.65
C LEU A 6 -1.21 4.55 -1.13
N ILE A 7 -0.61 3.76 -2.01
CA ILE A 7 -0.14 2.40 -1.72
C ILE A 7 1.18 2.12 -2.42
N GLY A 8 1.86 1.07 -1.98
CA GLY A 8 3.07 0.58 -2.60
C GLY A 8 4.20 1.61 -2.62
N ASP A 9 4.93 1.64 -3.74
CA ASP A 9 6.20 2.36 -3.85
C ASP A 9 6.08 3.88 -3.98
N VAL A 10 4.85 4.40 -4.06
CA VAL A 10 4.61 5.85 -4.04
C VAL A 10 4.72 6.41 -2.61
N LEU A 11 4.73 5.53 -1.60
CA LEU A 11 4.95 5.85 -0.20
C LEU A 11 6.46 5.97 0.06
N ASP A 12 6.84 6.97 0.84
CA ASP A 12 8.24 7.21 1.23
C ASP A 12 8.66 6.22 2.33
N ILE A 13 9.00 4.98 1.92
CA ILE A 13 9.37 3.88 2.81
C ILE A 13 10.64 3.20 2.31
N ASP A 14 11.70 3.32 3.10
CA ASP A 14 12.94 2.56 2.92
C ASP A 14 12.72 1.07 3.21
N ARG A 15 13.28 0.23 2.34
CA ARG A 15 13.19 -1.22 2.47
C ARG A 15 14.35 -1.92 1.76
N PRO A 16 14.77 -3.10 2.23
CA PRO A 16 15.82 -3.87 1.58
C PRO A 16 15.35 -4.46 0.24
N SER A 17 16.31 -4.87 -0.60
CA SER A 17 16.04 -5.72 -1.76
C SER A 17 15.62 -7.14 -1.33
N GLY A 18 15.23 -7.99 -2.28
CA GLY A 18 14.78 -9.35 -1.97
C GLY A 18 13.26 -9.50 -1.82
N GLY A 19 12.48 -8.68 -2.54
CA GLY A 19 11.02 -8.85 -2.65
C GLY A 19 10.19 -8.01 -1.69
N PHE A 20 10.81 -7.23 -0.79
CA PHE A 20 10.07 -6.36 0.14
C PHE A 20 9.27 -5.25 -0.57
N SER A 21 9.69 -4.83 -1.77
CA SER A 21 8.88 -3.93 -2.62
C SER A 21 7.55 -4.54 -3.01
N LEU A 22 7.55 -5.79 -3.47
CA LEU A 22 6.32 -6.50 -3.81
C LEU A 22 5.46 -6.72 -2.57
N GLN A 23 6.08 -7.15 -1.45
CA GLN A 23 5.37 -7.32 -0.19
C GLN A 23 4.70 -6.02 0.27
N LEU A 24 5.38 -4.89 0.18
CA LEU A 24 4.83 -3.57 0.50
C LEU A 24 3.64 -3.24 -0.42
N CYS A 25 3.78 -3.42 -1.74
CA CYS A 25 2.71 -3.19 -2.69
C CYS A 25 1.45 -4.02 -2.40
N TRP A 26 1.60 -5.33 -2.15
CA TRP A 26 0.45 -6.22 -1.92
C TRP A 26 -0.25 -5.96 -0.60
N THR A 27 0.51 -5.77 0.48
CA THR A 27 -0.06 -5.58 1.81
C THR A 27 -0.75 -4.22 1.94
N THR A 28 -0.14 -3.13 1.45
CA THR A 28 -0.77 -1.81 1.45
C THR A 28 -1.98 -1.74 0.52
N GLY A 29 -1.92 -2.39 -0.65
CA GLY A 29 -3.05 -2.53 -1.55
C GLY A 29 -4.24 -3.28 -0.93
N TYR A 30 -3.98 -4.37 -0.20
CA TYR A 30 -5.03 -5.11 0.51
C TYR A 30 -5.71 -4.25 1.59
N VAL A 31 -4.92 -3.52 2.39
CA VAL A 31 -5.47 -2.64 3.43
C VAL A 31 -6.29 -1.51 2.81
N ALA A 32 -5.77 -0.81 1.80
CA ALA A 32 -6.49 0.25 1.12
C ALA A 32 -7.80 -0.27 0.47
N GLY A 33 -7.76 -1.42 -0.19
CA GLY A 33 -8.96 -2.06 -0.76
C GLY A 33 -10.01 -2.40 0.30
N LYS A 34 -9.59 -2.91 1.46
CA LYS A 34 -10.49 -3.15 2.60
C LYS A 34 -11.11 -1.85 3.13
N GLN A 35 -10.35 -0.76 3.17
CA GLN A 35 -10.87 0.55 3.58
C GLN A 35 -11.84 1.12 2.53
N CYS A 36 -11.63 0.91 1.23
CA CYS A 36 -12.58 1.32 0.20
C CYS A 36 -13.94 0.60 0.30
N LEU A 37 -14.00 -0.61 0.85
CA LEU A 37 -15.25 -1.38 0.99
C LEU A 37 -16.08 -0.96 2.22
N VAL A 38 -15.41 -0.51 3.28
CA VAL A 38 -16.04 -0.23 4.59
C VAL A 38 -16.46 1.24 4.74
N ASN A 39 -15.96 2.12 3.87
CA ASN A 39 -16.31 3.55 3.83
C ASN A 39 -17.39 3.86 2.79
#